data_AF-A0A1Y2WX70-F1
#
_entry.id   AF-A0A1Y2WX70-F1
#
_cell.length_a   1.000
_cell.length_b   1.000
_cell.length_c   1.000
_cell.angle_alpha   90.00
_cell.angle_beta   90.00
_cell.angle_gamma   90.00
#
_symmetry.space_group_name_H-M   'P 1'
#
loop_
_entity.id
_entity.type
_entity.pdbx_description
1 polymer ?
#
loop_
_entity_poly.entity_id
_entity_poly.type
_entity_poly.pdbx_seq_one_letter_code
_entity_poly.pdbx_strand_id
1 'polypeptide(L)'
;MRSIAICTFETCPVSVSPYGYPPSAAAGAIFFIIHLGSFVACLVYSFYLAEKNRWLEFSIPISIGCLLESIGYAIRIGSASDPWDVSLYAASTTFVTISPAFISAALVKPLPSYSMLAALESCTDLLIVSTLSYPRQSKS
;
A
#
# COMPACT_ATOMS: atom_id res chain seq x y z
N MET A 1 -11.36 2.53 -30.79
CA MET A 1 -11.09 2.27 -29.36
C MET A 1 -12.43 2.11 -28.66
N ARG A 2 -12.77 0.90 -28.17
CA ARG A 2 -14.00 0.74 -27.35
C ARG A 2 -13.80 1.51 -26.05
N SER A 3 -14.81 2.28 -25.63
CA SER A 3 -14.78 2.95 -24.34
C SER A 3 -14.87 1.88 -23.24
N ILE A 4 -13.84 1.81 -22.40
CA ILE A 4 -13.73 0.85 -21.31
C ILE A 4 -14.82 1.07 -20.24
N ALA A 5 -15.45 2.26 -20.25
CA ALA A 5 -16.52 2.68 -19.36
C ALA A 5 -17.85 1.90 -19.46
N ILE A 6 -18.00 1.01 -20.45
CA ILE A 6 -19.24 0.23 -20.69
C ILE A 6 -18.96 -1.29 -20.62
N CYS A 7 -17.74 -1.69 -20.26
CA CYS A 7 -17.37 -3.10 -20.19
C CYS A 7 -17.90 -3.76 -18.90
N THR A 8 -18.53 -4.92 -19.07
CA THR A 8 -18.91 -5.87 -18.02
C THR A 8 -18.29 -7.24 -18.34
N PHE A 9 -18.33 -8.19 -17.39
CA PHE A 9 -17.77 -9.54 -17.56
C PHE A 9 -18.28 -10.29 -18.81
N GLU A 10 -19.47 -9.94 -19.31
CA GLU A 10 -20.10 -10.56 -20.48
C GLU A 10 -19.65 -9.93 -21.81
N THR A 11 -19.13 -8.71 -21.80
CA THR A 11 -18.93 -7.89 -23.02
C THR A 11 -17.48 -7.67 -23.40
N CYS A 12 -16.55 -7.79 -22.45
CA CYS A 12 -15.12 -7.52 -22.68
C CYS A 12 -14.23 -8.58 -22.02
N PRO A 13 -13.22 -9.12 -22.73
CA PRO A 13 -12.23 -9.99 -22.10
C PRO A 13 -11.39 -9.20 -21.09
N VAL A 14 -11.00 -9.84 -19.97
CA VAL A 14 -10.20 -9.20 -18.89
C VAL A 14 -8.86 -8.61 -19.36
N SER A 15 -8.37 -9.01 -20.54
CA SER A 15 -7.15 -8.50 -21.15
C SER A 15 -7.22 -7.04 -21.60
N VAL A 16 -8.42 -6.46 -21.79
CA VAL A 16 -8.57 -5.02 -22.11
C VAL A 16 -8.67 -4.13 -20.88
N SER A 17 -8.66 -4.71 -19.67
CA SER A 17 -8.63 -3.94 -18.43
C SER A 17 -7.24 -3.30 -18.22
N PRO A 18 -7.16 -2.18 -17.48
CA PRO A 18 -5.88 -1.56 -17.10
C PRO A 18 -4.93 -2.52 -16.37
N TYR A 19 -5.49 -3.52 -15.68
CA TYR A 19 -4.73 -4.57 -15.01
C TYR A 19 -4.10 -5.56 -15.99
N GLY A 20 -4.76 -5.88 -17.11
CA GLY A 20 -4.28 -6.87 -18.10
C GLY A 20 -4.34 -8.34 -17.62
N TYR A 21 -4.71 -8.57 -16.36
CA TYR A 21 -4.91 -9.89 -15.74
C TYR A 21 -6.04 -9.81 -14.72
N PRO A 22 -6.73 -10.93 -14.42
CA PRO A 22 -7.73 -10.94 -13.35
C PRO A 22 -7.04 -10.60 -12.01
N PRO A 23 -7.47 -9.54 -11.31
CA PRO A 23 -6.84 -9.16 -10.06
C PRO A 23 -7.07 -10.26 -9.00
N SER A 24 -5.97 -10.81 -8.46
CA SER A 24 -6.05 -11.78 -7.36
C SER A 24 -6.41 -11.06 -6.06
N ALA A 25 -7.68 -11.13 -5.67
CA ALA A 25 -8.18 -10.59 -4.41
C ALA A 25 -7.46 -11.21 -3.19
N ALA A 26 -7.00 -12.47 -3.32
CA ALA A 26 -6.26 -13.16 -2.27
C ALA A 26 -4.92 -12.48 -1.95
N ALA A 27 -4.16 -12.08 -2.98
CA ALA A 27 -2.91 -11.37 -2.78
C ALA A 27 -3.14 -10.01 -2.10
N GLY A 28 -4.16 -9.26 -2.57
CA GLY A 28 -4.53 -7.98 -1.95
C GLY A 28 -4.93 -8.10 -0.48
N ALA A 29 -5.66 -9.15 -0.12
CA ALA A 29 -6.08 -9.41 1.27
C ALA A 29 -4.90 -9.74 2.20
N ILE A 30 -3.92 -10.51 1.72
CA ILE A 30 -2.72 -10.85 2.51
C ILE A 30 -1.94 -9.57 2.85
N PHE A 31 -1.66 -8.73 1.85
CA PHE A 31 -0.93 -7.49 2.08
C PHE A 31 -1.71 -6.50 2.95
N PHE A 32 -3.04 -6.45 2.82
CA PHE A 32 -3.90 -5.65 3.68
C PHE A 32 -3.76 -6.06 5.15
N ILE A 33 -3.85 -7.35 5.46
CA ILE A 33 -3.77 -7.86 6.84
C ILE A 33 -2.39 -7.57 7.45
N ILE A 34 -1.33 -7.76 6.67
CA ILE A 34 0.04 -7.49 7.12
C ILE A 34 0.23 -6.01 7.49
N HIS A 35 -0.20 -5.08 6.63
CA HIS A 35 -0.04 -3.64 6.90
C HIS A 35 -0.96 -3.15 8.01
N LEU A 36 -2.17 -3.69 8.11
CA LEU A 36 -3.08 -3.41 9.22
C LEU A 36 -2.50 -3.90 10.56
N GLY A 37 -1.90 -5.10 10.57
CA GLY A 37 -1.20 -5.64 11.73
C GLY A 37 -0.01 -4.77 12.16
N SER A 38 0.80 -4.31 11.20
CA SER A 38 1.90 -3.38 11.45
C SER A 38 1.43 -2.03 12.01
N PHE A 39 0.30 -1.50 11.54
CA PHE A 39 -0.30 -0.28 12.08
C PHE A 39 -0.70 -0.45 13.56
N VAL A 40 -1.37 -1.57 13.90
CA VAL A 40 -1.75 -1.87 15.29
C VAL A 40 -0.51 -2.04 16.18
N ALA A 41 0.52 -2.74 15.70
CA ALA A 41 1.77 -2.90 16.44
C ALA A 41 2.47 -1.55 16.70
N CYS A 42 2.49 -0.67 15.68
CA CYS A 42 3.03 0.68 15.80
C CYS A 42 2.24 1.51 16.82
N LEU A 43 0.91 1.42 16.83
CA LEU A 43 0.07 2.08 17.83
C LEU A 43 0.35 1.60 19.25
N VAL A 44 0.43 0.28 19.48
CA VAL A 44 0.70 -0.28 20.82
C VAL A 44 2.08 0.17 21.33
N TYR A 45 3.10 0.12 20.49
CA TYR A 45 4.43 0.65 20.82
C TYR A 45 4.40 2.16 21.09
N SER A 46 3.58 2.87 20.31
CA SER A 46 3.24 4.28 20.50
C SER A 46 2.19 4.53 21.57
N PHE A 47 1.87 3.58 22.44
CA PHE A 47 1.26 3.83 23.74
C PHE A 47 2.24 3.52 24.87
N TYR A 48 3.11 2.53 24.66
CA TYR A 48 4.12 2.13 25.64
C TYR A 48 5.22 3.18 25.84
N LEU A 49 5.68 3.84 24.78
CA LEU A 49 6.72 4.86 24.87
C LEU A 49 6.21 6.26 25.24
N ALA A 50 4.98 6.37 25.74
CA ALA A 50 4.28 7.64 25.91
C ALA A 50 4.92 8.59 26.87
N GLU A 51 5.57 8.00 27.85
CA GLU A 51 6.28 8.72 28.87
C GLU A 51 7.53 9.43 28.33
N LYS A 52 7.96 9.16 27.08
CA LYS A 52 9.09 9.83 26.44
C LYS A 52 8.61 10.75 25.32
N ASN A 53 8.43 12.04 25.64
CA ASN A 53 7.98 13.18 24.82
C ASN A 53 8.54 13.37 23.37
N ARG A 54 9.33 12.46 22.78
CA ARG A 54 9.93 12.59 21.44
C ARG A 54 9.45 11.56 20.40
N TRP A 55 8.53 10.69 20.79
CA TRP A 55 7.98 9.60 19.99
C TRP A 55 6.91 9.99 18.94
N LEU A 56 6.19 11.10 19.13
CA LEU A 56 5.09 11.52 18.24
C LEU A 56 5.57 11.82 16.81
N GLU A 57 6.75 12.43 16.68
CA GLU A 57 7.28 12.82 15.37
C GLU A 57 7.60 11.62 14.47
N PHE A 58 7.80 10.44 15.04
CA PHE A 58 8.11 9.22 14.30
C PHE A 58 6.88 8.33 14.09
N SER A 59 6.04 8.21 15.12
CA SER A 59 4.85 7.38 15.07
C SER A 59 3.83 7.88 14.04
N ILE A 60 3.62 9.20 13.94
CA ILE A 60 2.62 9.80 13.05
C ILE A 60 2.86 9.47 11.56
N PRO A 61 4.02 9.77 10.96
CA PRO A 61 4.23 9.51 9.53
C PRO A 61 4.24 8.02 9.18
N ILE A 62 4.72 7.15 10.07
CA ILE A 62 4.67 5.69 9.88
C ILE A 62 3.23 5.19 9.92
N SER A 63 2.45 5.69 10.88
CA SER A 63 1.03 5.36 11.01
C SER A 63 0.26 5.77 9.76
N ILE A 64 0.53 6.96 9.22
CA ILE A 64 -0.05 7.45 7.96
C ILE A 64 0.37 6.56 6.79
N GLY A 65 1.65 6.18 6.67
CA GLY A 65 2.12 5.26 5.63
C GLY A 65 1.35 3.94 5.63
N CYS A 66 1.28 3.26 6.78
CA CYS A 66 0.54 2.00 6.90
C CYS A 66 -0.96 2.15 6.59
N LEU A 67 -1.57 3.28 6.95
CA LEU A 67 -2.97 3.56 6.60
C LEU A 67 -3.16 3.72 5.10
N LEU A 68 -2.31 4.51 4.44
CA LEU A 68 -2.37 4.70 2.97
C LEU A 68 -2.19 3.38 2.23
N GLU A 69 -1.28 2.51 2.69
CA GLU A 69 -1.09 1.18 2.12
C GLU A 69 -2.35 0.31 2.28
N SER A 70 -2.92 0.29 3.48
CA SER A 70 -4.13 -0.48 3.76
C SER A 70 -5.32 -0.03 2.90
N ILE A 71 -5.48 1.28 2.70
CA ILE A 71 -6.50 1.86 1.83
C ILE A 71 -6.25 1.46 0.37
N GLY A 72 -4.99 1.54 -0.09
CA GLY A 72 -4.61 1.13 -1.45
C GLY A 72 -4.95 -0.34 -1.75
N TYR A 73 -4.67 -1.25 -0.82
CA TYR A 73 -5.02 -2.66 -0.96
C TYR A 73 -6.52 -2.92 -0.80
N ALA A 74 -7.24 -2.17 0.04
CA ALA A 74 -8.69 -2.26 0.15
C ALA A 74 -9.39 -1.86 -1.17
N ILE A 75 -8.95 -0.76 -1.80
CA ILE A 75 -9.43 -0.33 -3.11
C ILE A 75 -9.13 -1.42 -4.17
N ARG A 76 -7.97 -2.07 -4.08
CA ARG A 76 -7.58 -3.14 -5.02
C ARG A 76 -8.43 -4.41 -4.88
N ILE A 77 -8.89 -4.73 -3.67
CA ILE A 77 -9.87 -5.81 -3.44
C ILE A 77 -11.23 -5.39 -4.00
N GLY A 78 -11.66 -4.14 -3.76
CA GLY A 78 -12.90 -3.59 -4.31
C GLY A 78 -12.91 -3.57 -5.85
N SER A 79 -11.78 -3.29 -6.49
CA SER A 79 -11.65 -3.30 -7.95
C SER A 79 -11.77 -4.70 -8.57
N ALA A 80 -11.90 -5.76 -7.76
CA ALA A 80 -12.20 -7.10 -8.27
C ALA A 80 -13.65 -7.22 -8.80
N SER A 81 -14.58 -6.38 -8.35
CA SER A 81 -15.94 -6.34 -8.91
C SER A 81 -15.97 -5.63 -10.26
N ASP A 82 -15.22 -4.54 -10.40
CA ASP A 82 -15.25 -3.68 -11.58
C ASP A 82 -13.83 -3.32 -12.05
N PRO A 83 -13.10 -4.26 -12.68
CA PRO A 83 -11.70 -4.08 -13.09
C PRO A 83 -11.50 -3.09 -14.24
N TRP A 84 -12.59 -2.57 -14.83
CA TRP A 84 -12.57 -1.64 -15.95
C TRP A 84 -12.58 -0.16 -15.51
N ASP A 85 -12.82 0.14 -14.24
CA ASP A 85 -12.76 1.52 -13.74
C ASP A 85 -11.32 2.01 -13.58
N VAL A 86 -10.92 2.93 -14.45
CA VAL A 86 -9.60 3.57 -14.45
C VAL A 86 -9.34 4.37 -13.18
N SER A 87 -10.38 4.87 -12.52
CA SER A 87 -10.30 5.70 -11.32
C SER A 87 -9.88 4.85 -10.12
N LEU A 88 -10.46 3.66 -9.97
CA LEU A 88 -10.11 2.70 -8.92
C LEU A 88 -8.68 2.18 -9.09
N TYR A 89 -8.27 1.92 -10.33
CA TYR A 89 -6.89 1.53 -10.66
C TYR A 89 -5.88 2.62 -10.30
N ALA A 90 -6.15 3.86 -10.73
CA ALA A 90 -5.27 4.99 -10.46
C ALA A 90 -5.18 5.27 -8.95
N ALA A 91 -6.33 5.31 -8.27
CA ALA A 91 -6.38 5.55 -6.82
C ALA A 91 -5.56 4.52 -6.05
N SER A 92 -5.82 3.22 -6.25
CA SER A 92 -5.07 2.16 -5.55
C SER A 92 -3.55 2.25 -5.76
N THR A 93 -3.11 2.50 -6.99
CA THR A 93 -1.69 2.64 -7.32
C THR A 93 -1.06 3.87 -6.67
N THR A 94 -1.75 5.01 -6.69
CA THR A 94 -1.25 6.24 -6.08
C THR A 94 -1.09 6.12 -4.57
N PHE A 95 -2.07 5.53 -3.87
CA PHE A 95 -1.98 5.35 -2.41
C PHE A 95 -0.81 4.45 -2.00
N VAL A 96 -0.62 3.33 -2.69
CA VAL A 96 0.51 2.41 -2.47
C VAL A 96 1.86 3.08 -2.79
N THR A 97 1.91 4.01 -3.74
CA THR A 97 3.15 4.73 -4.06
C THR A 97 3.47 5.84 -3.05
N ILE A 98 2.46 6.49 -2.49
CA ILE A 98 2.64 7.58 -1.50
C ILE A 98 3.06 7.02 -0.13
N SER A 99 2.56 5.83 0.26
CA SER A 99 2.92 5.14 1.52
C SER A 99 4.43 5.13 1.82
N PRO A 100 5.31 4.57 0.95
CA PRO A 100 6.75 4.50 1.22
C PRO A 100 7.44 5.86 1.31
N ALA A 101 6.92 6.87 0.60
CA ALA A 101 7.49 8.21 0.64
C ALA A 101 7.37 8.81 2.05
N PHE A 102 6.25 8.58 2.73
CA PHE A 102 6.04 9.04 4.11
C PHE A 102 6.93 8.28 5.12
N ILE A 103 7.08 6.97 4.95
CA ILE A 103 7.91 6.15 5.85
C ILE A 103 9.39 6.55 5.72
N SER A 104 9.89 6.76 4.49
CA SER A 104 11.27 7.22 4.27
C SER A 104 11.52 8.61 4.86
N ALA A 105 10.56 9.53 4.73
CA ALA A 105 10.67 10.87 5.32
C ALA A 105 10.73 10.83 6.86
N ALA A 106 10.03 9.89 7.48
CA ALA A 106 10.09 9.66 8.93
C ALA A 106 11.46 9.15 9.37
N LEU A 107 12.06 8.24 8.60
CA LEU A 107 13.34 7.59 8.91
C LEU A 107 14.55 8.51 8.79
N VAL A 108 14.51 9.50 7.89
CA VAL A 108 15.61 10.48 7.73
C VAL A 108 15.83 11.32 9.00
N LYS A 109 14.85 11.40 9.91
CA LYS A 109 15.04 12.08 11.19
C LYS A 109 15.94 11.23 12.13
N PRO A 110 17.02 11.80 12.71
CA PRO A 110 17.91 11.05 13.60
C PRO A 110 17.19 10.70 14.91
N LEU A 111 16.87 9.41 15.08
CA LEU A 111 16.32 8.86 16.33
C LEU A 111 17.46 8.41 17.27
N PRO A 112 17.30 8.54 18.60
CA PRO A 112 18.29 8.05 19.57
C PRO A 112 18.26 6.52 19.78
N SER A 113 17.25 5.81 19.26
CA SER A 113 16.99 4.40 19.52
C SER A 113 17.08 3.55 18.24
N TYR A 114 18.25 2.95 18.07
CA TYR A 114 18.68 2.01 17.01
C TYR A 114 17.82 0.74 16.87
N SER A 115 16.91 0.45 17.81
CA SER A 115 16.09 -0.77 17.83
C SER A 115 14.93 -0.77 16.83
N MET A 116 14.37 0.40 16.48
CA MET A 116 13.25 0.46 15.52
C MET A 116 13.73 0.36 14.06
N LEU A 117 15.00 0.69 13.80
CA LEU A 117 15.62 0.57 12.49
C LEU A 117 15.71 -0.90 12.03
N ALA A 118 16.02 -1.83 12.93
CA ALA A 118 16.09 -3.27 12.61
C ALA A 118 14.72 -3.89 12.27
N ALA A 119 13.62 -3.37 12.85
CA ALA A 119 12.27 -3.84 12.54
C ALA A 119 11.72 -3.27 11.22
N LEU A 120 12.16 -2.06 10.82
CA LEU A 120 11.79 -1.44 9.55
C LEU A 120 12.62 -1.91 8.35
N GLU A 121 13.82 -2.46 8.57
CA GLU A 121 14.66 -3.03 7.50
C GLU A 121 13.92 -4.18 6.76
N SER A 122 13.26 -5.09 7.49
CA SER A 122 12.38 -6.12 6.90
C SER A 122 11.13 -5.56 6.19
N CYS A 123 10.62 -4.40 6.62
CA CYS A 123 9.49 -3.73 5.98
C CYS A 123 9.88 -3.05 4.67
N THR A 124 11.14 -2.57 4.58
CA THR A 124 11.68 -1.92 3.38
C THR A 124 11.90 -2.95 2.27
N ASP A 125 12.35 -4.16 2.59
CA ASP A 125 12.42 -5.28 1.65
C ASP A 125 11.03 -5.70 1.12
N LEU A 126 9.99 -5.68 1.96
CA LEU A 126 8.61 -5.94 1.54
C LEU A 126 8.03 -4.81 0.63
N LEU A 127 8.49 -3.58 0.83
CA LEU A 127 8.19 -2.41 0.01
C LEU A 127 8.89 -2.47 -1.36
N ILE A 128 10.14 -2.94 -1.40
CA ILE A 128 10.84 -3.25 -2.66
C ILE A 128 10.10 -4.39 -3.39
N VAL A 129 9.63 -5.42 -2.70
CA VAL A 129 8.78 -6.46 -3.31
C VAL A 129 7.47 -5.88 -3.84
N SER A 130 6.84 -4.91 -3.16
CA SER A 130 5.60 -4.28 -3.63
C SER A 130 5.80 -3.41 -4.89
N THR A 131 6.95 -2.73 -4.99
CA THR A 131 7.35 -1.97 -6.20
C THR A 131 7.80 -2.88 -7.34
N LEU A 132 8.42 -4.04 -7.05
CA LEU A 132 8.77 -5.06 -8.04
C LEU A 132 7.56 -5.90 -8.50
N SER A 133 6.59 -6.12 -7.61
CA SER A 133 5.34 -6.83 -7.90
C SER A 133 4.33 -5.94 -8.63
N TYR A 134 4.59 -4.63 -8.74
CA TYR A 134 3.94 -3.80 -9.76
C TYR A 134 4.68 -4.05 -11.08
N PRO A 135 4.14 -4.86 -12.01
CA PRO A 135 4.77 -5.02 -13.30
C PRO A 135 4.86 -3.63 -13.92
N ARG A 136 6.09 -3.23 -14.25
CA ARG A 136 6.38 -2.05 -15.06
C ARG A 136 5.45 -2.12 -16.27
N GLN A 137 4.36 -1.35 -16.27
CA GLN A 137 3.44 -1.20 -17.40
C GLN A 137 4.22 -0.48 -18.51
N SER A 138 5.04 -1.25 -19.22
CA SER A 138 5.73 -0.85 -20.43
C SER A 138 4.66 -0.67 -21.50
N LYS A 139 4.10 0.53 -21.58
CA LYS A 139 3.36 0.96 -22.77
C LYS A 139 4.31 0.84 -23.98
N SER A 140 4.05 -0.14 -24.84
CA SER A 140 4.41 -0.10 -26.26
C SER A 140 3.13 -0.02 -27.06
#